data_AF-A0A4Q7KDR4-F1
#
_entry.id   AF-A0A4Q7KDR4-F1
#
_cell.length_a   1.000
_cell.length_b   1.000
_cell.length_c   1.000
_cell.angle_alpha   90.00
_cell.angle_beta   90.00
_cell.angle_gamma   90.00
#
_symmetry.space_group_name_H-M   'P 1'
#
loop_
_entity.id
_entity.type
_entity.pdbx_description
1 polymer ?
#
loop_
_entity_poly.entity_id
_entity_poly.type
_entity_poly.pdbx_seq_one_letter_code
_entity_poly.pdbx_strand_id
1 'polypeptide(L)'
;MSGDYWRVFDALVAESPPDLVPAVLDRYRREPADRPFLMHLLRRLDGADELLPRLLSDVDGQHAATLLSELTRRGVPVPAGEIARLLGDAEAARAATAAAGLSGDRSLTSALRPLLADPPLRSAAAMALGRLGATECTGDLTDLLGIVEPREHEMIVVAIERMGDPAAVPALLARLLHAPDSTAWGLHHALSVLTGREPLVPLYDNESTYAANVRAAWSTVDASGPAVGDVELIDRARARLTVDQGSGVVSIDYDPTTPGSSWPRWGRSLFVRERRVYGLGSDCGTCEAFLHLAGWPADRASGLAGDLREALADVPALTPELIDAARPLCAGLRTGHYLVTLTDLDLVPVTAVESSWLTRRDEPQWLGAQHFQLRAPIPGEVPSFGVIAPTQPLDDLAPDTVETHTEAIRAGARPAAVALSWADQRHVEGEHTERFLFGVVLDGHHKLTAYTRLGIPARTLLLTRVEDCWGPPGDRGRWHDELTAPLRVGQRRRA
;
A
#
# COMPACT_ATOMS: atom_id res chain seq x y z
N MET A 1 -16.95 35.84 -21.07
CA MET A 1 -17.54 34.67 -21.75
C MET A 1 -18.35 33.92 -20.71
N SER A 2 -19.63 33.70 -20.95
CA SER A 2 -20.66 33.49 -19.92
C SER A 2 -21.01 32.01 -19.67
N GLY A 3 -21.63 31.74 -18.51
CA GLY A 3 -22.01 30.40 -18.05
C GLY A 3 -23.10 29.67 -18.83
N ASP A 4 -23.57 30.20 -19.97
CA ASP A 4 -24.53 29.50 -20.83
C ASP A 4 -23.88 28.29 -21.56
N TYR A 5 -22.59 28.36 -21.89
CA TYR A 5 -21.90 27.24 -22.54
C TYR A 5 -21.94 25.94 -21.74
N TRP A 6 -21.79 26.02 -20.41
CA TRP A 6 -21.83 24.83 -19.55
C TRP A 6 -23.23 24.19 -19.53
N ARG A 7 -24.29 25.01 -19.50
CA ARG A 7 -25.68 24.52 -19.61
C ARG A 7 -25.96 23.83 -20.94
N VAL A 8 -25.41 24.35 -22.04
CA VAL A 8 -25.51 23.71 -23.36
C VAL A 8 -24.74 22.38 -23.38
N PHE A 9 -23.55 22.30 -22.78
CA PHE A 9 -22.83 21.03 -22.66
C PHE A 9 -23.55 20.02 -21.76
N ASP A 10 -24.12 20.45 -20.63
CA ASP A 10 -24.91 19.57 -19.75
C ASP A 10 -26.14 19.01 -20.50
N ALA A 11 -26.84 19.85 -21.27
CA ALA A 11 -27.96 19.41 -22.13
C ALA A 11 -27.49 18.45 -23.24
N LEU A 12 -26.40 18.75 -23.95
CA LEU A 12 -25.87 17.88 -25.01
C LEU A 12 -25.41 16.52 -24.49
N VAL A 13 -24.84 16.45 -23.28
CA VAL A 13 -24.49 15.18 -22.63
C VAL A 13 -25.76 14.42 -22.21
N ALA A 14 -26.73 15.10 -21.60
CA ALA A 14 -27.97 14.46 -21.13
C ALA A 14 -28.89 13.98 -22.26
N GLU A 15 -28.93 14.69 -23.39
CA GLU A 15 -29.73 14.34 -24.57
C GLU A 15 -29.00 13.38 -25.51
N SER A 16 -27.66 13.44 -25.55
CA SER A 16 -26.77 12.64 -26.42
C SER A 16 -27.31 12.38 -27.84
N PRO A 17 -27.64 13.43 -28.62
CA PRO A 17 -28.24 13.26 -29.94
C PRO A 17 -27.31 12.51 -30.91
N PRO A 18 -27.86 11.72 -31.86
CA PRO A 18 -27.09 10.77 -32.66
C PRO A 18 -25.97 11.40 -33.51
N ASP A 19 -26.15 12.66 -33.94
CA ASP A 19 -25.16 13.40 -34.74
C ASP A 19 -24.13 14.18 -33.89
N LEU A 20 -24.24 14.16 -32.55
CA LEU A 20 -23.31 14.88 -31.66
C LEU A 20 -21.87 14.42 -31.87
N VAL A 21 -21.70 13.11 -32.00
CA VAL A 21 -20.39 12.45 -32.16
C VAL A 21 -19.70 12.88 -33.47
N PRO A 22 -20.31 12.75 -34.66
CA PRO A 22 -19.78 13.33 -35.90
C PRO A 22 -19.50 14.84 -35.81
N ALA A 23 -20.40 15.62 -35.20
CA ALA A 23 -20.25 17.08 -35.10
C ALA A 23 -19.06 17.49 -34.21
N VAL A 24 -18.83 16.78 -33.09
CA VAL A 24 -17.68 17.01 -32.21
C VAL A 24 -16.37 16.66 -32.93
N LEU A 25 -16.32 15.54 -33.65
CA LEU A 25 -15.13 15.14 -34.42
C LEU A 25 -14.78 16.18 -35.50
N ASP A 26 -15.75 16.62 -36.28
CA ASP A 26 -15.56 17.62 -37.34
C ASP A 26 -15.10 18.97 -36.76
N ARG A 27 -15.78 19.46 -35.70
CA ARG A 27 -15.42 20.73 -35.06
C ARG A 27 -14.03 20.66 -34.41
N TYR A 28 -13.66 19.55 -33.77
CA TYR A 28 -12.34 19.37 -33.14
C TYR A 28 -11.20 19.46 -34.17
N ARG A 29 -11.41 18.94 -35.38
CA ARG A 29 -10.46 19.07 -36.49
C ARG A 29 -10.38 20.50 -37.01
N ARG A 30 -11.53 21.11 -37.32
CA ARG A 30 -11.60 22.41 -38.02
C ARG A 30 -11.31 23.64 -37.15
N GLU A 31 -11.63 23.60 -35.86
CA GLU A 31 -11.60 24.77 -34.97
C GLU A 31 -10.61 24.56 -33.78
N PRO A 32 -9.30 24.82 -33.94
CA PRO A 32 -8.31 24.62 -32.88
C PRO A 32 -8.64 25.37 -31.57
N ALA A 33 -9.26 26.53 -31.66
CA ALA A 33 -9.67 27.33 -30.51
C ALA A 33 -10.73 26.65 -29.62
N ASP A 34 -11.53 25.73 -30.18
CA ASP A 34 -12.60 25.04 -29.45
C ASP A 34 -12.12 23.74 -28.79
N ARG A 35 -10.94 23.22 -29.15
CA ARG A 35 -10.43 21.92 -28.66
C ARG A 35 -10.40 21.79 -27.14
N PRO A 36 -10.07 22.82 -26.32
CA PRO A 36 -10.17 22.72 -24.86
C PRO A 36 -11.61 22.49 -24.35
N PHE A 37 -12.59 23.15 -24.97
CA PHE A 37 -14.01 23.01 -24.62
C PHE A 37 -14.57 21.66 -25.10
N LEU A 38 -14.24 21.27 -26.32
CA LEU A 38 -14.62 19.98 -26.88
C LEU A 38 -13.98 18.80 -26.12
N MET A 39 -12.79 18.96 -25.55
CA MET A 39 -12.18 17.98 -24.65
C MET A 39 -12.98 17.81 -23.35
N HIS A 40 -13.56 18.89 -22.79
CA HIS A 40 -14.45 18.78 -21.63
C HIS A 40 -15.74 18.01 -21.99
N LEU A 41 -16.29 18.25 -23.19
CA LEU A 41 -17.45 17.49 -23.68
C LEU A 41 -17.10 16.01 -23.88
N LEU A 42 -16.02 15.70 -24.61
CA LEU A 42 -15.55 14.32 -24.84
C LEU A 42 -15.30 13.56 -23.54
N ARG A 43 -14.83 14.23 -22.48
CA ARG A 43 -14.66 13.64 -21.15
C ARG A 43 -15.95 13.13 -20.51
N ARG A 44 -17.11 13.62 -20.97
CA ARG A 44 -18.45 13.37 -20.39
C ARG A 44 -19.41 12.63 -21.33
N LEU A 45 -19.01 12.40 -22.58
CA LEU A 45 -19.81 11.65 -23.56
C LEU A 45 -19.62 10.14 -23.40
N ASP A 46 -20.75 9.43 -23.41
CA ASP A 46 -20.76 7.98 -23.62
C ASP A 46 -20.28 7.67 -25.05
N GLY A 47 -19.55 6.56 -25.22
CA GLY A 47 -18.94 6.18 -26.50
C GLY A 47 -17.70 6.97 -26.91
N ALA A 48 -17.22 7.95 -26.11
CA ALA A 48 -16.00 8.71 -26.41
C ALA A 48 -14.74 7.82 -26.62
N ASP A 49 -14.73 6.62 -26.05
CA ASP A 49 -13.64 5.64 -26.17
C ASP A 49 -13.43 5.16 -27.62
N GLU A 50 -14.46 5.17 -28.47
CA GLU A 50 -14.33 4.87 -29.90
C GLU A 50 -13.80 6.06 -30.73
N LEU A 51 -13.87 7.27 -30.16
CA LEU A 51 -13.65 8.55 -30.85
C LEU A 51 -12.26 9.11 -30.59
N LEU A 52 -11.83 9.06 -29.34
CA LEU A 52 -10.53 9.55 -28.90
C LEU A 52 -9.36 8.93 -29.68
N PRO A 53 -9.32 7.62 -30.01
CA PRO A 53 -8.26 7.05 -30.84
C PRO A 53 -8.26 7.61 -32.27
N ARG A 54 -9.44 7.87 -32.85
CA ARG A 54 -9.57 8.43 -34.20
C ARG A 54 -9.12 9.89 -34.27
N LEU A 55 -9.37 10.67 -33.20
CA LEU A 55 -8.86 12.03 -33.09
C LEU A 55 -7.35 12.08 -32.91
N LEU A 56 -6.77 11.11 -32.20
CA LEU A 56 -5.33 11.09 -31.89
C LEU A 56 -4.45 11.02 -33.15
N SER A 57 -4.82 10.17 -34.12
CA SER A 57 -4.08 10.02 -35.38
C SER A 57 -4.09 11.28 -36.27
N ASP A 58 -5.04 12.20 -36.05
CA ASP A 58 -5.17 13.45 -36.82
C ASP A 58 -4.48 14.66 -36.19
N VAL A 59 -3.85 14.50 -35.01
CA VAL A 59 -3.23 15.62 -34.28
C VAL A 59 -1.83 15.31 -33.74
N ASP A 60 -1.15 16.39 -33.38
CA ASP A 60 0.20 16.47 -32.84
C ASP A 60 0.22 17.40 -31.60
N GLY A 61 1.41 17.56 -31.05
CA GLY A 61 1.74 18.50 -30.00
C GLY A 61 0.92 18.33 -28.71
N GLN A 62 0.63 19.44 -28.05
CA GLN A 62 -0.15 19.51 -26.82
C GLN A 62 -1.56 18.90 -26.95
N HIS A 63 -2.12 18.83 -28.17
CA HIS A 63 -3.42 18.21 -28.40
C HIS A 63 -3.33 16.68 -28.40
N ALA A 64 -2.33 16.11 -29.08
CA ALA A 64 -2.01 14.70 -28.98
C ALA A 64 -1.68 14.31 -27.52
N ALA A 65 -0.88 15.13 -26.83
CA ALA A 65 -0.58 14.93 -25.40
C ALA A 65 -1.85 14.85 -24.53
N THR A 66 -2.83 15.73 -24.79
CA THR A 66 -4.09 15.81 -24.05
C THR A 66 -5.00 14.62 -24.34
N LEU A 67 -5.18 14.25 -25.61
CA LEU A 67 -5.96 13.07 -26.02
C LEU A 67 -5.35 11.78 -25.48
N LEU A 68 -4.03 11.62 -25.58
CA LEU A 68 -3.32 10.42 -25.13
C LEU A 68 -3.35 10.26 -23.61
N SER A 69 -3.28 11.37 -22.86
CA SER A 69 -3.49 11.37 -21.41
C SER A 69 -4.92 10.95 -21.04
N GLU A 70 -5.92 11.39 -21.80
CA GLU A 70 -7.34 11.03 -21.58
C GLU A 70 -7.62 9.56 -21.92
N LEU A 71 -7.09 9.06 -23.04
CA LEU A 71 -7.12 7.64 -23.42
C LEU A 71 -6.49 6.75 -22.33
N THR A 72 -5.30 7.14 -21.86
CA THR A 72 -4.58 6.47 -20.77
C THR A 72 -5.40 6.47 -19.48
N ARG A 73 -6.02 7.60 -19.11
CA ARG A 73 -6.87 7.74 -17.91
C ARG A 73 -8.12 6.85 -17.97
N ARG A 74 -8.67 6.64 -19.18
CA ARG A 74 -9.84 5.79 -19.44
C ARG A 74 -9.49 4.31 -19.61
N GLY A 75 -8.21 3.96 -19.74
CA GLY A 75 -7.78 2.59 -20.05
C GLY A 75 -8.08 2.16 -21.49
N VAL A 76 -8.32 3.10 -22.40
CA VAL A 76 -8.60 2.81 -23.81
C VAL A 76 -7.28 2.43 -24.51
N PRO A 77 -7.17 1.25 -25.13
CA PRO A 77 -5.95 0.85 -25.82
C PRO A 77 -5.61 1.79 -26.98
N VAL A 78 -4.34 2.19 -27.07
CA VAL A 78 -3.80 2.99 -28.17
C VAL A 78 -2.83 2.12 -28.97
N PRO A 79 -2.93 2.05 -30.31
CA PRO A 79 -2.03 1.24 -31.13
C PRO A 79 -0.56 1.64 -30.93
N ALA A 80 0.33 0.65 -30.78
CA ALA A 80 1.76 0.92 -30.55
C ALA A 80 2.41 1.80 -31.64
N GLY A 81 2.00 1.67 -32.90
CA GLY A 81 2.47 2.55 -33.98
C GLY A 81 2.11 4.04 -33.77
N GLU A 82 0.95 4.32 -33.18
CA GLU A 82 0.49 5.68 -32.86
C GLU A 82 1.25 6.24 -31.65
N ILE A 83 1.46 5.40 -30.61
CA ILE A 83 2.31 5.76 -29.46
C ILE A 83 3.74 6.05 -29.94
N ALA A 84 4.32 5.18 -30.76
CA ALA A 84 5.68 5.32 -31.29
C ALA A 84 5.86 6.59 -32.14
N ARG A 85 4.86 6.95 -32.95
CA ARG A 85 4.83 8.24 -33.69
C ARG A 85 4.97 9.42 -32.72
N LEU A 86 4.21 9.40 -31.63
CA LEU A 86 4.13 10.49 -30.64
C LEU A 86 5.31 10.51 -29.64
N LEU A 87 6.16 9.47 -29.59
CA LEU A 87 7.43 9.53 -28.84
C LEU A 87 8.43 10.50 -29.49
N GLY A 88 8.31 10.77 -30.80
CA GLY A 88 9.13 11.76 -31.52
C GLY A 88 8.57 13.19 -31.51
N ASP A 89 7.41 13.41 -30.90
CA ASP A 89 6.73 14.72 -30.82
C ASP A 89 7.15 15.46 -29.55
N ALA A 90 7.73 16.65 -29.69
CA ALA A 90 8.33 17.37 -28.56
C ALA A 90 7.36 17.73 -27.43
N GLU A 91 6.07 17.95 -27.72
CA GLU A 91 5.07 18.28 -26.68
C GLU A 91 4.31 17.02 -26.21
N ALA A 92 4.14 16.01 -27.08
CA ALA A 92 3.44 14.78 -26.74
C ALA A 92 4.33 13.66 -26.16
N ALA A 93 5.65 13.70 -26.33
CA ALA A 93 6.58 12.62 -25.97
C ALA A 93 6.46 12.18 -24.50
N ARG A 94 6.21 13.09 -23.55
CA ARG A 94 6.00 12.75 -22.13
C ARG A 94 4.72 11.90 -21.93
N ALA A 95 3.62 12.28 -22.58
CA ALA A 95 2.37 11.54 -22.54
C ALA A 95 2.49 10.21 -23.29
N ALA A 96 3.17 10.20 -24.43
CA ALA A 96 3.44 8.99 -25.20
C ALA A 96 4.34 8.00 -24.44
N THR A 97 5.35 8.48 -23.72
CA THR A 97 6.21 7.65 -22.86
C THR A 97 5.39 7.00 -21.74
N ALA A 98 4.50 7.76 -21.09
CA ALA A 98 3.61 7.23 -20.07
C ALA A 98 2.64 6.18 -20.63
N ALA A 99 2.02 6.45 -21.78
CA ALA A 99 1.11 5.53 -22.47
C ALA A 99 1.83 4.25 -22.94
N ALA A 100 3.05 4.37 -23.47
CA ALA A 100 3.87 3.25 -23.90
C ALA A 100 4.08 2.25 -22.76
N GLY A 101 4.51 2.73 -21.59
CA GLY A 101 4.70 1.91 -20.40
C GLY A 101 3.42 1.26 -19.87
N LEU A 102 2.24 1.75 -20.26
CA LEU A 102 0.94 1.25 -19.78
C LEU A 102 0.23 0.36 -20.81
N SER A 103 0.66 0.39 -22.06
CA SER A 103 0.14 -0.47 -23.12
C SER A 103 0.44 -1.96 -22.90
N GLY A 104 1.51 -2.28 -22.16
CA GLY A 104 2.06 -3.64 -22.07
C GLY A 104 2.77 -4.12 -23.34
N ASP A 105 2.83 -3.31 -24.40
CA ASP A 105 3.40 -3.70 -25.69
C ASP A 105 4.93 -3.50 -25.71
N ARG A 106 5.65 -4.62 -25.55
CA ARG A 106 7.13 -4.66 -25.61
C ARG A 106 7.72 -4.27 -26.96
N SER A 107 6.94 -4.16 -28.04
CA SER A 107 7.47 -3.62 -29.31
C SER A 107 7.95 -2.16 -29.19
N LEU A 108 7.46 -1.43 -28.18
CA LEU A 108 7.82 -0.04 -27.89
C LEU A 108 9.19 0.12 -27.22
N THR A 109 9.82 -0.95 -26.72
CA THR A 109 11.14 -0.88 -26.04
C THR A 109 12.19 -0.16 -26.89
N SER A 110 12.27 -0.46 -28.19
CA SER A 110 13.27 0.10 -29.10
C SER A 110 13.08 1.61 -29.35
N ALA A 111 11.84 2.11 -29.26
CA ALA A 111 11.52 3.53 -29.37
C ALA A 111 11.68 4.28 -28.03
N LEU A 112 11.51 3.59 -26.90
CA LEU A 112 11.70 4.14 -25.56
C LEU A 112 13.17 4.23 -25.13
N ARG A 113 14.00 3.23 -25.48
CA ARG A 113 15.41 3.14 -25.06
C ARG A 113 16.24 4.41 -25.35
N PRO A 114 16.14 5.07 -26.53
CA PRO A 114 16.87 6.31 -26.80
C PRO A 114 16.52 7.47 -25.84
N LEU A 115 15.29 7.49 -25.31
CA LEU A 115 14.80 8.56 -24.43
C LEU A 115 15.45 8.54 -23.03
N LEU A 116 16.18 7.49 -22.67
CA LEU A 116 17.04 7.46 -21.48
C LEU A 116 18.15 8.52 -21.53
N ALA A 117 18.60 8.89 -22.73
CA ALA A 117 19.63 9.92 -22.91
C ALA A 117 19.08 11.34 -22.68
N ASP A 118 17.78 11.58 -22.91
CA ASP A 118 17.13 12.89 -22.85
C ASP A 118 16.72 13.24 -21.40
N PRO A 119 17.35 14.20 -20.70
CA PRO A 119 17.09 14.44 -19.28
C PRO A 119 15.61 14.75 -18.95
N PRO A 120 14.89 15.62 -19.69
CA PRO A 120 13.44 15.78 -19.58
C PRO A 120 12.59 14.49 -19.57
N LEU A 121 12.98 13.45 -20.33
CA LEU A 121 12.19 12.23 -20.53
C LEU A 121 12.76 11.00 -19.80
N ARG A 122 14.05 10.98 -19.46
CA ARG A 122 14.80 9.85 -18.87
C ARG A 122 14.04 9.09 -17.79
N SER A 123 13.61 9.78 -16.74
CA SER A 123 12.89 9.15 -15.62
C SER A 123 11.53 8.56 -16.03
N ALA A 124 10.85 9.16 -17.02
CA ALA A 124 9.61 8.61 -17.56
C ALA A 124 9.89 7.39 -18.47
N ALA A 125 10.95 7.46 -19.28
CA ALA A 125 11.38 6.38 -20.18
C ALA A 125 11.82 5.15 -19.39
N ALA A 126 12.63 5.33 -18.34
CA ALA A 126 13.01 4.26 -17.42
C ALA A 126 11.76 3.60 -16.80
N MET A 127 10.84 4.38 -16.24
CA MET A 127 9.58 3.84 -15.68
C MET A 127 8.71 3.12 -16.72
N ALA A 128 8.70 3.58 -17.97
CA ALA A 128 7.98 2.91 -19.06
C ALA A 128 8.63 1.57 -19.40
N LEU A 129 9.95 1.52 -19.57
CA LEU A 129 10.73 0.29 -19.81
C LEU A 129 10.58 -0.71 -18.64
N GLY A 130 10.58 -0.21 -17.40
CA GLY A 130 10.32 -1.01 -16.21
C GLY A 130 8.92 -1.64 -16.22
N ARG A 131 7.88 -0.87 -16.55
CA ARG A 131 6.50 -1.38 -16.68
C ARG A 131 6.33 -2.40 -17.81
N LEU A 132 7.11 -2.29 -18.89
CA LEU A 132 7.10 -3.25 -20.01
C LEU A 132 7.88 -4.55 -19.71
N GLY A 133 8.62 -4.64 -18.60
CA GLY A 133 9.51 -5.78 -18.34
C GLY A 133 10.64 -5.86 -19.37
N ALA A 134 11.17 -4.71 -19.81
CA ALA A 134 12.19 -4.61 -20.86
C ALA A 134 13.60 -4.94 -20.33
N THR A 135 13.82 -6.20 -19.95
CA THR A 135 15.07 -6.72 -19.38
C THR A 135 16.29 -6.55 -20.31
N GLU A 136 16.06 -6.38 -21.62
CA GLU A 136 17.10 -5.99 -22.59
C GLU A 136 17.71 -4.59 -22.34
N CYS A 137 17.08 -3.79 -21.47
CA CYS A 137 17.54 -2.47 -21.04
C CYS A 137 18.07 -2.43 -19.60
N THR A 138 18.18 -3.56 -18.91
CA THR A 138 18.67 -3.63 -17.51
C THR A 138 20.02 -2.91 -17.35
N GLY A 139 20.98 -3.16 -18.26
CA GLY A 139 22.29 -2.51 -18.27
C GLY A 139 22.20 -0.98 -18.40
N ASP A 140 21.36 -0.48 -19.32
CA ASP A 140 21.20 0.96 -19.54
C ASP A 140 20.72 1.67 -18.27
N LEU A 141 19.79 1.07 -17.53
CA LEU A 141 19.27 1.64 -16.28
C LEU A 141 20.28 1.52 -15.14
N THR A 142 21.03 0.42 -15.03
CA THR A 142 22.05 0.29 -13.99
C THR A 142 23.18 1.30 -14.16
N ASP A 143 23.56 1.63 -15.40
CA ASP A 143 24.57 2.66 -15.69
C ASP A 143 24.11 4.07 -15.27
N LEU A 144 22.80 4.36 -15.37
CA LEU A 144 22.25 5.66 -14.93
C LEU A 144 22.40 5.90 -13.43
N LEU A 145 22.37 4.86 -12.58
CA LEU A 145 22.40 4.99 -11.12
C LEU A 145 23.61 5.78 -10.60
N GLY A 146 24.73 5.77 -11.33
CA GLY A 146 25.96 6.49 -10.98
C GLY A 146 25.95 7.99 -11.30
N ILE A 147 25.04 8.46 -12.16
CA ILE A 147 25.07 9.82 -12.75
C ILE A 147 23.80 10.65 -12.53
N VAL A 148 22.74 10.07 -11.96
CA VAL A 148 21.46 10.77 -11.73
C VAL A 148 21.34 11.33 -10.32
N GLU A 149 20.62 12.45 -10.20
CA GLU A 149 20.31 13.10 -8.92
C GLU A 149 19.34 12.23 -8.06
N PRO A 150 19.28 12.41 -6.73
CA PRO A 150 18.54 11.50 -5.83
C PRO A 150 17.07 11.24 -6.20
N ARG A 151 16.35 12.24 -6.71
CA ARG A 151 14.94 12.07 -7.14
C ARG A 151 14.81 11.20 -8.39
N GLU A 152 15.74 11.35 -9.33
CA GLU A 152 15.80 10.48 -10.51
C GLU A 152 16.31 9.09 -10.13
N HIS A 153 17.26 8.99 -9.18
CA HIS A 153 17.79 7.72 -8.68
C HIS A 153 16.67 6.79 -8.19
N GLU A 154 15.71 7.29 -7.42
CA GLU A 154 14.56 6.46 -7.00
C GLU A 154 13.74 5.97 -8.19
N MET A 155 13.45 6.82 -9.18
CA MET A 155 12.71 6.45 -10.39
C MET A 155 13.44 5.35 -11.18
N ILE A 156 14.77 5.44 -11.31
CA ILE A 156 15.59 4.40 -11.98
C ILE A 156 15.57 3.09 -11.17
N VAL A 157 15.71 3.14 -9.84
CA VAL A 157 15.68 1.94 -8.99
C VAL A 157 14.30 1.24 -9.05
N VAL A 158 13.21 2.00 -9.02
CA VAL A 158 11.84 1.45 -9.15
C VAL A 158 11.58 0.89 -10.55
N ALA A 159 12.17 1.49 -11.58
CA ALA A 159 12.12 0.93 -12.93
C ALA A 159 12.86 -0.41 -13.03
N ILE A 160 14.06 -0.52 -12.43
CA ILE A 160 14.84 -1.76 -12.36
C ILE A 160 14.09 -2.85 -11.58
N GLU A 161 13.55 -2.52 -10.40
CA GLU A 161 12.71 -3.40 -9.58
C GLU A 161 11.53 -3.98 -10.41
N ARG A 162 10.89 -3.12 -11.22
CA ARG A 162 9.76 -3.50 -12.08
C ARG A 162 10.12 -4.31 -13.32
N MET A 163 11.35 -4.19 -13.82
CA MET A 163 11.82 -5.11 -14.87
C MET A 163 11.84 -6.55 -14.37
N GLY A 164 11.99 -6.75 -13.06
CA GLY A 164 12.03 -8.09 -12.44
C GLY A 164 13.27 -8.89 -12.85
N ASP A 165 14.32 -8.24 -13.36
CA ASP A 165 15.52 -8.90 -13.88
C ASP A 165 16.59 -9.08 -12.79
N PRO A 166 16.89 -10.33 -12.37
CA PRO A 166 17.95 -10.59 -11.38
C PRO A 166 19.35 -10.18 -11.88
N ALA A 167 19.55 -9.97 -13.19
CA ALA A 167 20.82 -9.47 -13.72
C ALA A 167 21.20 -8.07 -13.21
N ALA A 168 20.24 -7.30 -12.67
CA ALA A 168 20.51 -6.01 -12.03
C ALA A 168 21.18 -6.13 -10.65
N VAL A 169 21.01 -7.26 -9.95
CA VAL A 169 21.41 -7.43 -8.54
C VAL A 169 22.90 -7.11 -8.29
N PRO A 170 23.88 -7.56 -9.10
CA PRO A 170 25.29 -7.20 -8.87
C PRO A 170 25.56 -5.70 -8.96
N ALA A 171 24.89 -4.99 -9.88
CA ALA A 171 25.04 -3.55 -10.03
C ALA A 171 24.37 -2.77 -8.88
N LEU A 172 23.19 -3.21 -8.43
CA LEU A 172 22.50 -2.65 -7.27
C LEU A 172 23.32 -2.82 -5.97
N LEU A 173 23.92 -4.01 -5.76
CA LEU A 173 24.83 -4.27 -4.63
C LEU A 173 26.07 -3.37 -4.70
N ALA A 174 26.73 -3.30 -5.86
CA ALA A 174 27.89 -2.43 -6.06
C ALA A 174 27.53 -0.95 -5.83
N ARG A 175 26.33 -0.52 -6.24
CA ARG A 175 25.85 0.85 -6.01
C ARG A 175 25.60 1.14 -4.53
N LEU A 176 24.97 0.23 -3.81
CA LEU A 176 24.62 0.38 -2.39
C LEU A 176 25.83 0.70 -1.49
N LEU A 177 27.00 0.13 -1.79
CA LEU A 177 28.25 0.39 -1.06
C LEU A 177 28.72 1.86 -1.12
N HIS A 178 28.33 2.61 -2.15
CA HIS A 178 28.88 3.93 -2.46
C HIS A 178 27.83 5.01 -2.78
N ALA A 179 26.54 4.68 -2.74
CA ALA A 179 25.46 5.62 -2.97
C ALA A 179 25.16 6.46 -1.70
N PRO A 180 24.60 7.69 -1.84
CA PRO A 180 24.22 8.53 -0.70
C PRO A 180 23.24 7.83 0.26
N ASP A 181 23.27 8.18 1.54
CA ASP A 181 22.45 7.51 2.57
C ASP A 181 20.94 7.54 2.24
N SER A 182 20.44 8.65 1.71
CA SER A 182 19.05 8.84 1.23
C SER A 182 18.61 7.87 0.11
N THR A 183 19.55 7.20 -0.57
CA THR A 183 19.23 6.20 -1.61
C THR A 183 19.23 4.76 -1.09
N ALA A 184 19.73 4.52 0.13
CA ALA A 184 19.92 3.18 0.67
C ALA A 184 18.60 2.41 0.82
N TRP A 185 17.51 3.09 1.16
CA TRP A 185 16.18 2.47 1.30
C TRP A 185 15.68 1.91 -0.03
N GLY A 186 15.72 2.70 -1.10
CA GLY A 186 15.27 2.28 -2.43
C GLY A 186 16.09 1.11 -2.97
N LEU A 187 17.42 1.13 -2.77
CA LEU A 187 18.32 0.05 -3.17
C LEU A 187 18.08 -1.22 -2.35
N HIS A 188 17.92 -1.11 -1.03
CA HIS A 188 17.54 -2.24 -0.17
C HIS A 188 16.22 -2.87 -0.63
N HIS A 189 15.20 -2.07 -0.90
CA HIS A 189 13.90 -2.54 -1.36
C HIS A 189 13.99 -3.30 -2.68
N ALA A 190 14.65 -2.72 -3.69
CA ALA A 190 14.80 -3.36 -5.00
C ALA A 190 15.62 -4.65 -4.93
N LEU A 191 16.67 -4.68 -4.10
CA LEU A 191 17.44 -5.90 -3.83
C LEU A 191 16.56 -6.96 -3.15
N SER A 192 15.75 -6.60 -2.17
CA SER A 192 14.85 -7.53 -1.49
C SER A 192 13.84 -8.16 -2.44
N VAL A 193 13.22 -7.36 -3.30
CA VAL A 193 12.27 -7.83 -4.33
C VAL A 193 12.95 -8.73 -5.36
N LEU A 194 14.08 -8.31 -5.94
CA LEU A 194 14.75 -9.03 -7.04
C LEU A 194 15.46 -10.32 -6.59
N THR A 195 15.86 -10.42 -5.33
CA THR A 195 16.52 -11.62 -4.78
C THR A 195 15.57 -12.55 -4.02
N GLY A 196 14.37 -12.06 -3.63
CA GLY A 196 13.49 -12.74 -2.70
C GLY A 196 14.07 -12.87 -1.29
N ARG A 197 15.00 -11.99 -0.89
CA ARG A 197 15.73 -12.02 0.38
C ARG A 197 15.72 -10.65 1.05
N GLU A 198 15.14 -10.54 2.24
CA GLU A 198 15.13 -9.29 3.01
C GLU A 198 15.94 -9.50 4.30
N PRO A 199 17.21 -9.06 4.36
CA PRO A 199 18.03 -9.23 5.56
C PRO A 199 17.61 -8.25 6.66
N LEU A 200 17.64 -8.71 7.92
CA LEU A 200 17.29 -7.91 9.07
C LEU A 200 18.23 -6.70 9.21
N VAL A 201 17.66 -5.50 9.07
CA VAL A 201 18.36 -4.22 9.26
C VAL A 201 18.12 -3.75 10.70
N PRO A 202 19.16 -3.66 11.56
CA PRO A 202 18.99 -3.20 12.94
C PRO A 202 18.26 -1.86 13.06
N LEU A 203 17.45 -1.71 14.11
CA LEU A 203 16.71 -0.48 14.40
C LEU A 203 17.64 0.74 14.43
N TYR A 204 17.08 1.86 14.01
CA TYR A 204 17.79 3.10 13.72
C TYR A 204 16.98 4.31 14.19
N ASP A 205 17.68 5.41 14.38
CA ASP A 205 17.19 6.70 14.83
C ASP A 205 17.23 7.77 13.72
N ASN A 206 18.17 7.64 12.77
CA ASN A 206 18.38 8.55 11.65
C ASN A 206 18.76 7.82 10.34
N GLU A 207 18.73 8.56 9.23
CA GLU A 207 19.01 8.05 7.86
C GLU A 207 20.42 7.46 7.71
N SER A 208 21.44 8.05 8.33
CA SER A 208 22.82 7.60 8.18
C SER A 208 23.06 6.29 8.94
N THR A 209 22.52 6.15 10.15
CA THR A 209 22.47 4.87 10.88
C THR A 209 21.77 3.80 10.04
N TYR A 210 20.62 4.12 9.44
CA TYR A 210 19.90 3.20 8.55
C TYR A 210 20.75 2.75 7.36
N ALA A 211 21.34 3.68 6.62
CA ALA A 211 22.14 3.37 5.45
C ALA A 211 23.39 2.55 5.78
N ALA A 212 24.05 2.82 6.91
CA ALA A 212 25.14 1.99 7.41
C ALA A 212 24.68 0.57 7.75
N ASN A 213 23.56 0.43 8.46
CA ASN A 213 22.96 -0.86 8.83
C ASN A 213 22.55 -1.69 7.60
N VAL A 214 21.95 -1.05 6.58
CA VAL A 214 21.60 -1.68 5.30
C VAL A 214 22.82 -2.20 4.56
N ARG A 215 23.89 -1.40 4.45
CA ARG A 215 25.14 -1.80 3.78
C ARG A 215 25.78 -3.00 4.49
N ALA A 216 25.79 -2.99 5.83
CA ALA A 216 26.27 -4.10 6.64
C ALA A 216 25.44 -5.38 6.41
N ALA A 217 24.11 -5.28 6.52
CA ALA A 217 23.20 -6.42 6.35
C ALA A 217 23.35 -7.10 4.96
N TRP A 218 23.43 -6.32 3.88
CA TRP A 218 23.65 -6.85 2.52
C TRP A 218 25.07 -7.41 2.29
N SER A 219 26.06 -7.06 3.13
CA SER A 219 27.41 -7.65 3.05
C SER A 219 27.51 -9.05 3.68
N THR A 220 26.56 -9.41 4.55
CA THR A 220 26.54 -10.68 5.29
C THR A 220 25.34 -11.56 4.97
N VAL A 221 24.44 -11.12 4.08
CA VAL A 221 23.25 -11.89 3.70
C VAL A 221 23.64 -13.22 3.09
N ASP A 222 23.11 -14.31 3.65
CA ASP A 222 23.35 -15.66 3.17
C ASP A 222 22.12 -16.17 2.37
N ALA A 223 22.02 -17.49 2.20
CA ALA A 223 20.90 -18.15 1.53
C ALA A 223 19.99 -18.94 2.50
N SER A 224 20.00 -18.57 3.79
CA SER A 224 19.09 -19.15 4.78
C SER A 224 17.63 -18.78 4.49
N GLY A 225 16.71 -19.62 4.96
CA GLY A 225 15.27 -19.35 4.89
C GLY A 225 14.79 -18.49 6.07
N PRO A 226 13.49 -18.16 6.12
CA PRO A 226 12.92 -17.35 7.18
C PRO A 226 13.27 -17.86 8.58
N ALA A 227 13.84 -16.99 9.41
CA ALA A 227 14.27 -17.28 10.77
C ALA A 227 13.57 -16.34 11.76
N VAL A 228 12.89 -16.92 12.75
CA VAL A 228 12.41 -16.17 13.92
C VAL A 228 13.51 -16.21 14.97
N GLY A 229 14.04 -15.05 15.33
CA GLY A 229 15.14 -14.91 16.29
C GLY A 229 14.77 -15.29 17.73
N ASP A 230 15.67 -14.99 18.65
CA ASP A 230 15.41 -15.15 20.08
C ASP A 230 14.25 -14.26 20.51
N VAL A 231 13.36 -14.81 21.34
CA VAL A 231 12.18 -14.08 21.82
C VAL A 231 12.38 -13.64 23.25
N GLU A 232 12.44 -12.32 23.45
CA GLU A 232 12.51 -11.68 24.76
C GLU A 232 11.08 -11.57 25.34
N LEU A 233 10.71 -12.46 26.27
CA LEU A 233 9.50 -12.29 27.07
C LEU A 233 9.74 -11.20 28.14
N ILE A 234 9.17 -10.01 27.94
CA ILE A 234 9.35 -8.85 28.82
C ILE A 234 8.48 -8.99 30.08
N ASP A 235 7.20 -9.31 29.88
CA ASP A 235 6.23 -9.52 30.95
C ASP A 235 5.03 -10.36 30.46
N ARG A 236 4.08 -10.64 31.35
CA ARG A 236 2.87 -11.45 31.07
C ARG A 236 2.02 -10.97 29.89
N ALA A 237 2.23 -9.75 29.38
CA ALA A 237 1.48 -9.14 28.30
C ALA A 237 2.37 -8.61 27.17
N ARG A 238 3.70 -8.77 27.23
CA ARG A 238 4.64 -8.29 26.20
C ARG A 238 5.81 -9.23 25.94
N ALA A 239 6.12 -9.42 24.67
CA ALA A 239 7.38 -9.98 24.21
C ALA A 239 7.93 -9.21 22.99
N ARG A 240 9.22 -9.40 22.69
CA ARG A 240 9.87 -8.94 21.45
C ARG A 240 10.51 -10.11 20.72
N LEU A 241 10.41 -10.10 19.40
CA LEU A 241 11.11 -11.04 18.53
C LEU A 241 11.60 -10.33 17.27
N THR A 242 12.55 -10.93 16.58
CA THR A 242 12.93 -10.52 15.23
C THR A 242 12.51 -11.59 14.23
N VAL A 243 12.25 -11.17 13.00
CA VAL A 243 12.12 -12.05 11.84
C VAL A 243 13.19 -11.62 10.85
N ASP A 244 14.06 -12.54 10.46
CA ASP A 244 15.06 -12.37 9.40
C ASP A 244 14.70 -13.27 8.21
N GLN A 245 15.00 -12.84 6.99
CA GLN A 245 14.54 -13.48 5.74
C GLN A 245 13.03 -13.82 5.73
N GLY A 246 12.21 -13.00 6.40
CA GLY A 246 10.79 -13.21 6.57
C GLY A 246 10.07 -13.36 5.23
N SER A 247 9.24 -14.39 5.09
CA SER A 247 8.65 -14.76 3.79
C SER A 247 7.64 -13.76 3.22
N GLY A 248 7.25 -12.73 3.99
CA GLY A 248 6.43 -11.62 3.50
C GLY A 248 5.02 -12.02 3.06
N VAL A 249 4.54 -13.21 3.45
CA VAL A 249 3.19 -13.71 3.12
C VAL A 249 2.10 -12.80 3.70
N VAL A 250 2.39 -12.08 4.78
CA VAL A 250 1.65 -10.88 5.20
C VAL A 250 2.64 -9.73 5.37
N SER A 251 2.41 -8.62 4.66
CA SER A 251 3.32 -7.48 4.63
C SER A 251 2.58 -6.16 4.41
N ILE A 252 3.13 -5.06 4.91
CA ILE A 252 2.73 -3.72 4.50
C ILE A 252 3.79 -3.18 3.54
N ASP A 253 3.39 -2.87 2.31
CA ASP A 253 4.29 -2.38 1.26
C ASP A 253 3.65 -1.31 0.38
N TYR A 254 4.41 -0.76 -0.57
CA TYR A 254 3.92 0.21 -1.54
C TYR A 254 3.03 -0.43 -2.62
N ASP A 255 2.01 0.33 -3.01
CA ASP A 255 1.17 0.03 -4.16
C ASP A 255 1.98 0.06 -5.46
N PRO A 256 1.63 -0.78 -6.45
CA PRO A 256 2.14 -0.63 -7.81
C PRO A 256 1.86 0.79 -8.36
N THR A 257 2.90 1.47 -8.85
CA THR A 257 2.82 2.82 -9.45
C THR A 257 1.65 2.97 -10.42
N THR A 258 0.76 3.91 -10.10
CA THR A 258 -0.43 4.21 -10.90
C THR A 258 -0.04 4.85 -12.25
N PRO A 259 -0.79 4.58 -13.33
CA PRO A 259 -0.87 5.45 -14.49
C PRO A 259 -0.83 6.95 -14.15
N GLY A 260 -0.02 7.73 -14.85
CA GLY A 260 0.05 9.19 -14.67
C GLY A 260 0.65 9.71 -13.35
N SER A 261 0.97 8.86 -12.37
CA SER A 261 1.64 9.28 -11.14
C SER A 261 3.04 9.85 -11.42
N SER A 262 3.35 11.01 -10.84
CA SER A 262 4.71 11.58 -10.78
C SER A 262 5.55 11.01 -9.63
N TRP A 263 4.94 10.18 -8.78
CA TRP A 263 5.57 9.51 -7.65
C TRP A 263 5.78 8.02 -7.96
N PRO A 264 7.01 7.48 -7.82
CA PRO A 264 7.29 6.07 -8.06
C PRO A 264 6.81 5.18 -6.91
N ARG A 265 6.67 5.73 -5.71
CA ARG A 265 6.08 5.09 -4.54
C ARG A 265 5.25 6.16 -3.84
N TRP A 266 4.03 5.81 -3.43
CA TRP A 266 3.12 6.75 -2.77
C TRP A 266 2.11 6.01 -1.89
N GLY A 267 1.10 5.39 -2.50
CA GLY A 267 0.16 4.54 -1.77
C GLY A 267 0.89 3.34 -1.15
N ARG A 268 0.47 2.96 0.06
CA ARG A 268 0.84 1.72 0.75
C ARG A 268 -0.40 0.88 0.99
N SER A 269 -0.20 -0.42 1.07
CA SER A 269 -1.25 -1.40 1.35
C SER A 269 -0.75 -2.53 2.22
N LEU A 270 -1.66 -3.13 2.98
CA LEU A 270 -1.50 -4.48 3.47
C LEU A 270 -1.72 -5.46 2.32
N PHE A 271 -0.74 -6.32 2.10
CA PHE A 271 -0.79 -7.44 1.18
C PHE A 271 -0.87 -8.76 1.93
N VAL A 272 -1.57 -9.73 1.33
CA VAL A 272 -1.48 -11.14 1.68
C VAL A 272 -1.02 -11.89 0.42
N ARG A 273 0.22 -12.37 0.45
CA ARG A 273 1.02 -12.69 -0.75
C ARG A 273 1.06 -11.47 -1.68
N GLU A 274 0.74 -11.65 -2.96
CA GLU A 274 0.68 -10.58 -3.96
C GLU A 274 -0.65 -9.82 -3.98
N ARG A 275 -1.67 -10.27 -3.21
CA ARG A 275 -3.00 -9.66 -3.23
C ARG A 275 -3.11 -8.52 -2.23
N ARG A 276 -3.46 -7.35 -2.74
CA ARG A 276 -3.82 -6.16 -1.95
C ARG A 276 -5.11 -6.43 -1.16
N VAL A 277 -5.06 -6.32 0.17
CA VAL A 277 -6.22 -6.53 1.06
C VAL A 277 -6.77 -5.19 1.55
N TYR A 278 -5.92 -4.34 2.15
CA TYR A 278 -6.29 -2.99 2.58
C TYR A 278 -5.33 -1.96 2.01
N GLY A 279 -5.82 -0.85 1.45
CA GLY A 279 -4.99 0.35 1.28
C GLY A 279 -4.92 1.14 2.59
N LEU A 280 -3.75 1.68 2.91
CA LEU A 280 -3.44 2.28 4.23
C LEU A 280 -3.19 3.81 4.20
N GLY A 281 -3.27 4.43 3.02
CA GLY A 281 -2.74 5.78 2.78
C GLY A 281 -1.33 5.75 2.22
N SER A 282 -0.59 6.83 2.42
CA SER A 282 0.78 7.03 1.92
C SER A 282 1.73 7.43 3.05
N ASP A 283 3.01 7.58 2.71
CA ASP A 283 4.12 7.96 3.60
C ASP A 283 4.29 9.48 3.78
N CYS A 284 3.38 10.31 3.26
CA CYS A 284 3.33 11.72 3.67
C CYS A 284 2.75 11.85 5.09
N GLY A 285 3.55 12.37 6.03
CA GLY A 285 3.11 12.65 7.41
C GLY A 285 2.04 13.75 7.55
N THR A 286 1.67 14.38 6.43
CA THR A 286 0.58 15.36 6.29
C THR A 286 -0.68 14.77 5.66
N CYS A 287 -0.61 13.57 5.08
CA CYS A 287 -1.75 12.90 4.48
C CYS A 287 -2.43 12.01 5.52
N GLU A 288 -3.75 11.91 5.42
CA GLU A 288 -4.54 11.12 6.33
C GLU A 288 -4.34 9.61 6.09
N ALA A 289 -4.06 8.87 7.17
CA ALA A 289 -4.02 7.42 7.15
C ALA A 289 -5.45 6.88 7.08
N PHE A 290 -5.77 6.13 6.03
CA PHE A 290 -7.07 5.50 5.86
C PHE A 290 -6.95 3.98 5.92
N LEU A 291 -8.08 3.28 5.98
CA LEU A 291 -8.15 1.87 5.67
C LEU A 291 -9.28 1.70 4.65
N HIS A 292 -8.98 1.25 3.44
CA HIS A 292 -10.01 0.86 2.47
C HIS A 292 -9.84 -0.60 2.06
N LEU A 293 -10.90 -1.39 2.10
CA LEU A 293 -10.87 -2.77 1.59
C LEU A 293 -10.64 -2.73 0.07
N ALA A 294 -9.53 -3.31 -0.38
CA ALA A 294 -9.12 -3.28 -1.78
C ALA A 294 -9.42 -4.60 -2.53
N GLY A 295 -9.57 -5.71 -1.81
CA GLY A 295 -9.84 -7.01 -2.40
C GLY A 295 -10.13 -8.10 -1.38
N TRP A 296 -11.09 -8.96 -1.70
CA TRP A 296 -11.54 -10.07 -0.86
C TRP A 296 -10.99 -11.42 -1.36
N PRO A 297 -10.07 -12.10 -0.64
CA PRO A 297 -9.66 -13.45 -1.00
C PRO A 297 -10.67 -14.48 -0.47
N ALA A 298 -11.52 -15.00 -1.35
CA ALA A 298 -12.39 -16.14 -1.04
C ALA A 298 -11.61 -17.43 -0.67
N ASP A 299 -10.32 -17.46 -1.00
CA ASP A 299 -9.39 -18.57 -0.94
C ASP A 299 -8.35 -18.41 0.19
N ARG A 300 -8.80 -18.76 1.41
CA ARG A 300 -8.01 -19.18 2.60
C ARG A 300 -6.89 -18.23 3.11
N ALA A 301 -7.29 -17.31 3.99
CA ALA A 301 -6.43 -16.86 5.10
C ALA A 301 -6.24 -17.93 6.21
N SER A 302 -7.00 -19.03 6.17
CA SER A 302 -7.15 -20.01 7.26
C SER A 302 -5.96 -20.95 7.51
N GLY A 303 -4.90 -20.88 6.70
CA GLY A 303 -3.73 -21.76 6.81
C GLY A 303 -2.77 -21.34 7.94
N LEU A 304 -2.21 -20.13 7.84
CA LEU A 304 -1.10 -19.68 8.70
C LEU A 304 -1.41 -19.66 10.21
N ALA A 305 -2.66 -19.40 10.59
CA ALA A 305 -3.09 -19.39 11.99
C ALA A 305 -3.84 -20.67 12.41
N GLY A 306 -4.04 -21.63 11.49
CA GLY A 306 -4.73 -22.89 11.77
C GLY A 306 -4.00 -23.74 12.81
N ASP A 307 -2.67 -23.77 12.73
CA ASP A 307 -1.79 -24.55 13.59
C ASP A 307 -1.69 -23.98 15.02
N LEU A 308 -2.02 -22.69 15.19
CA LEU A 308 -1.96 -21.98 16.47
C LEU A 308 -3.27 -22.09 17.29
N ARG A 309 -4.31 -22.74 16.73
CA ARG A 309 -5.68 -22.70 17.27
C ARG A 309 -5.83 -23.28 18.69
N GLU A 310 -5.09 -24.33 19.03
CA GLU A 310 -5.11 -24.93 20.37
C GLU A 310 -4.44 -24.03 21.40
N ALA A 311 -3.25 -23.50 21.11
CA ALA A 311 -2.53 -22.57 21.98
C ALA A 311 -3.30 -21.25 22.21
N LEU A 312 -4.22 -20.88 21.30
CA LEU A 312 -5.08 -19.70 21.43
C LEU A 312 -6.43 -19.98 22.12
N ALA A 313 -6.71 -21.19 22.59
CA ALA A 313 -8.01 -21.55 23.15
C ALA A 313 -8.29 -20.89 24.52
N ASP A 314 -7.25 -20.74 25.36
CA ASP A 314 -7.30 -19.97 26.60
C ASP A 314 -5.93 -19.32 26.86
N VAL A 315 -5.83 -18.01 26.66
CA VAL A 315 -4.57 -17.27 26.76
C VAL A 315 -4.64 -16.27 27.90
N PRO A 316 -4.42 -16.68 29.17
CA PRO A 316 -4.46 -15.77 30.32
C PRO A 316 -3.28 -14.80 30.36
N ALA A 317 -2.13 -15.19 29.81
CA ALA A 317 -0.87 -14.43 29.73
C ALA A 317 -0.05 -14.90 28.51
N LEU A 318 0.97 -14.13 28.11
CA LEU A 318 2.04 -14.63 27.24
C LEU A 318 2.92 -15.61 28.01
N THR A 319 3.28 -16.70 27.34
CA THR A 319 4.22 -17.71 27.84
C THR A 319 5.20 -18.09 26.72
N PRO A 320 6.37 -18.69 27.04
CA PRO A 320 7.31 -19.20 26.03
C PRO A 320 6.65 -20.20 25.07
N GLU A 321 5.74 -21.05 25.55
CA GLU A 321 5.07 -22.07 24.75
C GLU A 321 4.13 -21.48 23.70
N LEU A 322 3.37 -20.43 24.04
CA LEU A 322 2.54 -19.70 23.08
C LEU A 322 3.39 -18.99 22.01
N ILE A 323 4.52 -18.42 22.45
CA ILE A 323 5.49 -17.75 21.59
C ILE A 323 6.11 -18.74 20.59
N ASP A 324 6.56 -19.89 21.07
CA ASP A 324 7.16 -20.94 20.23
C ASP A 324 6.12 -21.54 19.28
N ALA A 325 4.88 -21.76 19.74
CA ALA A 325 3.77 -22.16 18.88
C ALA A 325 3.46 -21.13 17.78
N ALA A 326 3.69 -19.84 18.03
CA ALA A 326 3.48 -18.77 17.06
C ALA A 326 4.64 -18.61 16.05
N ARG A 327 5.78 -19.29 16.21
CA ARG A 327 6.92 -19.15 15.28
C ARG A 327 6.60 -19.43 13.80
N PRO A 328 5.81 -20.45 13.42
CA PRO A 328 5.45 -20.67 12.01
C PRO A 328 4.65 -19.51 11.42
N LEU A 329 3.76 -18.89 12.21
CA LEU A 329 3.04 -17.67 11.84
C LEU A 329 4.01 -16.50 11.65
N CYS A 330 4.94 -16.30 12.59
CA CYS A 330 5.93 -15.21 12.55
C CYS A 330 6.89 -15.33 11.35
N ALA A 331 7.31 -16.54 10.96
CA ALA A 331 8.09 -16.78 9.74
C ALA A 331 7.33 -16.42 8.44
N GLY A 332 6.00 -16.37 8.52
CA GLY A 332 5.09 -15.88 7.49
C GLY A 332 5.08 -14.35 7.30
N LEU A 333 5.65 -13.59 8.24
CA LEU A 333 5.64 -12.14 8.22
C LEU A 333 6.85 -11.60 7.42
N ARG A 334 6.85 -10.28 7.17
CA ARG A 334 7.99 -9.54 6.60
C ARG A 334 9.19 -9.54 7.57
N THR A 335 10.42 -9.36 7.07
CA THR A 335 11.59 -9.16 7.94
C THR A 335 11.44 -7.90 8.79
N GLY A 336 11.82 -7.96 10.07
CA GLY A 336 11.82 -6.79 10.96
C GLY A 336 11.79 -7.11 12.44
N HIS A 337 11.55 -6.07 13.24
CA HIS A 337 11.49 -6.13 14.70
C HIS A 337 10.03 -6.11 15.14
N TYR A 338 9.61 -7.12 15.90
CA TYR A 338 8.22 -7.31 16.28
C TYR A 338 7.99 -7.13 17.78
N LEU A 339 6.98 -6.33 18.11
CA LEU A 339 6.38 -6.25 19.44
C LEU A 339 5.15 -7.16 19.48
N VAL A 340 5.17 -8.15 20.37
CA VAL A 340 4.04 -9.05 20.63
C VAL A 340 3.34 -8.57 21.89
N THR A 341 2.08 -8.13 21.79
CA THR A 341 1.34 -7.55 22.93
C THR A 341 0.00 -8.25 23.14
N LEU A 342 -0.23 -8.74 24.36
CA LEU A 342 -1.51 -9.35 24.75
C LEU A 342 -2.43 -8.30 25.39
N THR A 343 -3.63 -8.15 24.83
CA THR A 343 -4.58 -7.09 25.18
C THR A 343 -5.99 -7.60 25.46
N ASP A 344 -6.78 -6.79 26.16
CA ASP A 344 -8.21 -6.96 26.39
C ASP A 344 -8.97 -5.75 25.80
N LEU A 345 -9.35 -5.87 24.52
CA LEU A 345 -9.94 -4.80 23.71
C LEU A 345 -11.45 -4.72 23.94
N ASP A 346 -11.95 -3.60 24.47
CA ASP A 346 -13.40 -3.38 24.61
C ASP A 346 -13.95 -2.87 23.29
N LEU A 347 -14.39 -3.83 22.46
CA LEU A 347 -14.79 -3.60 21.09
C LEU A 347 -16.31 -3.40 20.96
N VAL A 348 -16.69 -2.59 19.97
CA VAL A 348 -18.04 -2.53 19.41
C VAL A 348 -17.97 -2.83 17.91
N PRO A 349 -18.97 -3.54 17.34
CA PRO A 349 -19.11 -3.63 15.89
C PRO A 349 -19.55 -2.27 15.31
N VAL A 350 -19.07 -1.97 14.11
CA VAL A 350 -19.33 -0.74 13.36
C VAL A 350 -19.85 -1.13 11.99
N THR A 351 -21.10 -0.78 11.70
CA THR A 351 -21.82 -1.20 10.49
C THR A 351 -22.24 -0.04 9.57
N ALA A 352 -22.15 1.20 10.06
CA ALA A 352 -22.51 2.40 9.33
C ALA A 352 -21.39 3.44 9.45
N VAL A 353 -21.16 4.23 8.40
CA VAL A 353 -20.01 5.13 8.31
C VAL A 353 -19.96 6.09 9.48
N GLU A 354 -21.08 6.76 9.77
CA GLU A 354 -21.32 7.78 10.79
C GLU A 354 -20.94 7.36 12.22
N SER A 355 -20.77 6.06 12.47
CA SER A 355 -20.41 5.50 13.77
C SER A 355 -18.92 5.15 13.93
N SER A 356 -18.11 5.26 12.88
CA SER A 356 -16.68 4.95 12.92
C SER A 356 -15.82 6.13 13.41
N TRP A 357 -14.74 5.83 14.12
CA TRP A 357 -13.66 6.79 14.40
C TRP A 357 -13.00 7.36 13.13
N LEU A 358 -13.16 6.72 11.97
CA LEU A 358 -12.62 7.19 10.68
C LEU A 358 -13.45 8.31 10.01
N THR A 359 -14.61 8.71 10.57
CA THR A 359 -15.49 9.74 9.97
C THR A 359 -15.01 11.17 10.10
N ARG A 360 -14.06 11.43 11.01
CA ARG A 360 -13.62 12.77 11.41
C ARG A 360 -12.47 13.27 10.55
N ARG A 361 -12.56 12.98 9.27
CA ARG A 361 -11.48 13.03 8.29
C ARG A 361 -12.06 13.56 6.99
N ASP A 362 -11.40 14.56 6.44
CA ASP A 362 -11.96 15.47 5.42
C ASP A 362 -12.32 14.73 4.11
N GLU A 363 -11.62 13.63 3.84
CA GLU A 363 -12.10 12.56 2.96
C GLU A 363 -12.57 11.36 3.80
N PRO A 364 -13.89 11.08 3.90
CA PRO A 364 -14.41 9.92 4.63
C PRO A 364 -14.16 8.63 3.85
N GLN A 365 -12.91 8.17 3.86
CA GLN A 365 -12.47 6.90 3.30
C GLN A 365 -12.86 5.76 4.25
N TRP A 366 -14.17 5.49 4.25
CA TRP A 366 -14.78 4.37 4.93
C TRP A 366 -14.11 3.06 4.52
N LEU A 367 -13.99 2.13 5.48
CA LEU A 367 -13.43 0.79 5.31
C LEU A 367 -14.06 -0.04 4.18
N GLY A 368 -15.21 0.38 3.66
CA GLY A 368 -16.03 -0.38 2.70
C GLY A 368 -16.73 -1.58 3.35
N ALA A 369 -16.48 -1.83 4.64
CA ALA A 369 -16.81 -3.07 5.33
C ALA A 369 -17.12 -2.83 6.81
N GLN A 370 -17.96 -3.72 7.35
CA GLN A 370 -18.18 -3.80 8.80
C GLN A 370 -16.87 -4.13 9.51
N HIS A 371 -16.62 -3.48 10.65
CA HIS A 371 -15.39 -3.66 11.41
C HIS A 371 -15.64 -3.57 12.91
N PHE A 372 -14.59 -3.73 13.72
CA PHE A 372 -14.64 -3.46 15.15
C PHE A 372 -13.84 -2.19 15.47
N GLN A 373 -14.27 -1.45 16.49
CA GLN A 373 -13.47 -0.36 17.06
C GLN A 373 -13.53 -0.39 18.58
N LEU A 374 -12.55 0.23 19.24
CA LEU A 374 -12.61 0.44 20.70
C LEU A 374 -13.80 1.32 21.05
N ARG A 375 -14.59 0.90 22.04
CA ARG A 375 -15.81 1.60 22.52
C ARG A 375 -15.54 3.03 22.97
N ALA A 376 -14.36 3.27 23.54
CA ALA A 376 -13.90 4.57 24.00
C ALA A 376 -12.52 4.88 23.40
N PRO A 377 -12.14 6.16 23.28
CA PRO A 377 -10.77 6.56 22.95
C PRO A 377 -9.75 5.93 23.90
N ILE A 378 -8.56 5.67 23.38
CA ILE A 378 -7.40 5.21 24.16
C ILE A 378 -6.94 6.39 25.04
N PRO A 379 -6.81 6.22 26.37
CA PRO A 379 -6.35 7.30 27.24
C PRO A 379 -4.93 7.75 26.92
N GLY A 380 -4.73 9.05 26.72
CA GLY A 380 -3.43 9.67 26.43
C GLY A 380 -3.55 11.19 26.29
N GLU A 381 -2.41 11.88 26.11
CA GLU A 381 -2.38 13.33 25.87
C GLU A 381 -2.86 13.70 24.45
N VAL A 382 -2.58 12.81 23.49
CA VAL A 382 -3.00 12.94 22.09
C VAL A 382 -4.30 12.16 21.88
N PRO A 383 -5.34 12.72 21.22
CA PRO A 383 -6.54 11.99 20.83
C PRO A 383 -6.18 10.68 20.12
N SER A 384 -6.56 9.55 20.72
CA SER A 384 -6.08 8.23 20.32
C SER A 384 -7.25 7.26 20.16
N PHE A 385 -7.30 6.53 19.05
CA PHE A 385 -8.41 5.65 18.68
C PHE A 385 -7.90 4.24 18.34
N GLY A 386 -8.77 3.23 18.40
CA GLY A 386 -8.43 1.86 18.03
C GLY A 386 -9.44 1.28 17.04
N VAL A 387 -8.96 0.79 15.90
CA VAL A 387 -9.77 0.21 14.81
C VAL A 387 -9.20 -1.16 14.46
N ILE A 388 -10.04 -2.18 14.52
CA ILE A 388 -9.71 -3.58 14.23
C ILE A 388 -10.54 -4.05 13.04
N ALA A 389 -9.90 -4.06 11.87
CA ALA A 389 -10.50 -4.50 10.61
C ALA A 389 -10.43 -6.04 10.48
N PRO A 390 -11.53 -6.73 10.19
CA PRO A 390 -11.53 -8.18 10.06
C PRO A 390 -11.00 -8.59 8.67
N THR A 391 -10.05 -9.52 8.60
CA THR A 391 -9.71 -10.12 7.28
C THR A 391 -10.82 -10.99 6.72
N GLN A 392 -11.87 -11.28 7.53
CA GLN A 392 -13.22 -11.88 7.37
C GLN A 392 -14.35 -10.87 7.03
N PRO A 393 -15.38 -11.04 6.17
CA PRO A 393 -16.57 -10.18 6.29
C PRO A 393 -17.34 -10.59 7.55
N LEU A 394 -17.99 -9.65 8.23
CA LEU A 394 -18.78 -10.01 9.42
C LEU A 394 -20.12 -10.66 9.06
N ASP A 395 -20.58 -10.53 7.81
CA ASP A 395 -21.80 -11.17 7.32
C ASP A 395 -21.60 -12.67 6.98
N ASP A 396 -20.36 -13.11 6.75
CA ASP A 396 -20.00 -14.52 6.45
C ASP A 396 -19.69 -15.36 7.71
N LEU A 397 -20.02 -14.86 8.90
CA LEU A 397 -19.76 -15.54 10.17
C LEU A 397 -20.53 -16.86 10.30
N ALA A 398 -19.83 -17.97 10.51
CA ALA A 398 -20.44 -19.27 10.84
C ALA A 398 -21.11 -19.19 12.23
N PRO A 399 -22.46 -19.27 12.35
CA PRO A 399 -23.15 -19.00 13.61
C PRO A 399 -22.76 -19.95 14.74
N ASP A 400 -22.63 -21.25 14.42
CA ASP A 400 -22.27 -22.31 15.37
C ASP A 400 -20.86 -22.12 15.95
N THR A 401 -19.93 -21.59 15.15
CA THR A 401 -18.57 -21.24 15.59
C THR A 401 -18.58 -20.03 16.53
N VAL A 402 -19.43 -19.03 16.27
CA VAL A 402 -19.60 -17.89 17.18
C VAL A 402 -20.23 -18.35 18.50
N GLU A 403 -21.25 -19.21 18.48
CA GLU A 403 -21.88 -19.67 19.73
C GLU A 403 -20.94 -20.58 20.54
N THR A 404 -20.17 -21.47 19.89
CA THR A 404 -19.15 -22.29 20.54
C THR A 404 -18.14 -21.42 21.31
N HIS A 405 -17.65 -20.34 20.70
CA HIS A 405 -16.78 -19.38 21.40
C HIS A 405 -17.53 -18.59 22.49
N THR A 406 -18.81 -18.27 22.28
CA THR A 406 -19.65 -17.56 23.25
C THR A 406 -19.86 -18.40 24.51
N GLU A 407 -20.14 -19.70 24.38
CA GLU A 407 -20.23 -20.66 25.49
C GLU A 407 -18.90 -20.81 26.23
N ALA A 408 -17.78 -20.97 25.52
CA ALA A 408 -16.45 -21.05 26.13
C ALA A 408 -16.10 -19.78 26.93
N ILE A 409 -16.39 -18.59 26.39
CA ILE A 409 -16.16 -17.31 27.08
C ILE A 409 -17.08 -17.16 28.30
N ARG A 410 -18.36 -17.57 28.21
CA ARG A 410 -19.28 -17.62 29.37
C ARG A 410 -18.76 -18.57 30.47
N ALA A 411 -18.13 -19.68 30.10
CA ALA A 411 -17.49 -20.62 31.03
C ALA A 411 -16.16 -20.10 31.62
N GLY A 412 -15.69 -18.92 31.20
CA GLY A 412 -14.51 -18.23 31.74
C GLY A 412 -13.25 -18.31 30.88
N ALA A 413 -13.26 -19.06 29.77
CA ALA A 413 -12.11 -19.15 28.88
C ALA A 413 -11.79 -17.80 28.19
N ARG A 414 -10.51 -17.59 27.87
CA ARG A 414 -9.99 -16.39 27.20
C ARG A 414 -9.40 -16.72 25.82
N PRO A 415 -10.19 -17.21 24.85
CA PRO A 415 -9.70 -17.53 23.51
C PRO A 415 -9.17 -16.27 22.80
N ALA A 416 -7.90 -16.27 22.41
CA ALA A 416 -7.27 -15.11 21.80
C ALA A 416 -7.55 -15.03 20.30
N ALA A 417 -7.94 -13.85 19.81
CA ALA A 417 -7.79 -13.47 18.41
C ALA A 417 -6.34 -13.06 18.12
N VAL A 418 -5.90 -13.14 16.86
CA VAL A 418 -4.57 -12.69 16.42
C VAL A 418 -4.75 -11.58 15.38
N ALA A 419 -4.07 -10.46 15.55
CA ALA A 419 -4.08 -9.37 14.59
C ALA A 419 -2.67 -8.85 14.31
N LEU A 420 -2.39 -8.55 13.05
CA LEU A 420 -1.26 -7.69 12.68
C LEU A 420 -1.68 -6.25 13.02
N SER A 421 -0.84 -5.49 13.74
CA SER A 421 -1.17 -4.14 14.17
C SER A 421 -0.04 -3.16 13.95
N TRP A 422 -0.37 -1.87 13.94
CA TRP A 422 0.61 -0.79 13.91
C TRP A 422 0.04 0.45 14.60
N ALA A 423 0.94 1.28 15.11
CA ALA A 423 0.62 2.63 15.56
C ALA A 423 0.71 3.58 14.36
N ASP A 424 -0.26 4.46 14.20
CA ASP A 424 -0.19 5.60 13.28
C ASP A 424 -0.39 6.91 14.05
N GLN A 425 0.26 8.00 13.61
CA GLN A 425 0.11 9.35 14.16
C GLN A 425 0.10 10.37 13.01
N ARG A 426 -1.06 10.98 12.70
CA ARG A 426 -1.19 11.93 11.60
C ARG A 426 -1.62 13.30 12.09
N HIS A 427 -1.35 14.32 11.28
CA HIS A 427 -1.95 15.64 11.42
C HIS A 427 -3.21 15.66 10.55
N VAL A 428 -4.36 15.37 11.16
CA VAL A 428 -5.68 15.41 10.52
C VAL A 428 -5.99 16.86 10.14
N GLU A 429 -6.47 17.07 8.91
CA GLU A 429 -6.70 18.39 8.28
C GLU A 429 -5.46 19.33 8.29
N GLY A 430 -4.27 18.83 8.66
CA GLY A 430 -3.08 19.65 8.94
C GLY A 430 -3.13 20.45 10.25
N GLU A 431 -4.24 20.43 11.00
CA GLU A 431 -4.44 21.24 12.20
C GLU A 431 -4.29 20.46 13.51
N HIS A 432 -4.63 19.16 13.54
CA HIS A 432 -4.74 18.40 14.79
C HIS A 432 -4.01 17.06 14.74
N THR A 433 -3.16 16.78 15.74
CA THR A 433 -2.49 15.48 15.85
C THR A 433 -3.46 14.44 16.44
N GLU A 434 -3.69 13.35 15.70
CA GLU A 434 -4.39 12.16 16.20
C GLU A 434 -3.50 10.92 16.11
N ARG A 435 -3.81 9.91 16.93
CA ARG A 435 -3.17 8.59 16.89
C ARG A 435 -4.19 7.48 16.68
N PHE A 436 -3.78 6.46 15.94
CA PHE A 436 -4.58 5.26 15.71
C PHE A 436 -3.76 4.01 16.05
N LEU A 437 -4.35 3.11 16.83
CA LEU A 437 -3.96 1.72 16.88
C LEU A 437 -4.80 0.98 15.83
N PHE A 438 -4.20 0.70 14.69
CA PHE A 438 -4.81 -0.14 13.66
C PHE A 438 -4.48 -1.60 13.91
N GLY A 439 -5.42 -2.49 13.61
CA GLY A 439 -5.22 -3.92 13.61
C GLY A 439 -6.00 -4.60 12.49
N VAL A 440 -5.42 -5.63 11.88
CA VAL A 440 -6.05 -6.47 10.86
C VAL A 440 -6.02 -7.92 11.33
N VAL A 441 -7.20 -8.51 11.50
CA VAL A 441 -7.40 -9.81 12.20
C VAL A 441 -6.93 -10.97 11.33
N LEU A 442 -5.80 -11.60 11.65
CA LEU A 442 -5.30 -12.80 10.97
C LEU A 442 -6.12 -14.05 11.34
N ASP A 443 -6.55 -14.17 12.60
CA ASP A 443 -7.48 -15.22 13.07
C ASP A 443 -8.38 -14.70 14.19
N GLY A 444 -9.58 -15.27 14.28
CA GLY A 444 -10.46 -15.06 15.42
C GLY A 444 -11.56 -14.02 15.23
N HIS A 445 -11.94 -13.67 14.00
CA HIS A 445 -13.09 -12.79 13.77
C HIS A 445 -14.40 -13.34 14.41
N HIS A 446 -14.62 -14.68 14.40
CA HIS A 446 -15.67 -15.33 15.20
C HIS A 446 -15.52 -15.12 16.72
N LYS A 447 -14.29 -15.16 17.25
CA LYS A 447 -13.97 -14.94 18.67
C LYS A 447 -14.29 -13.49 19.06
N LEU A 448 -13.91 -12.51 18.23
CA LEU A 448 -14.22 -11.09 18.44
C LEU A 448 -15.73 -10.85 18.48
N THR A 449 -16.50 -11.44 17.56
CA THR A 449 -17.98 -11.35 17.60
C THR A 449 -18.58 -12.00 18.85
N ALA A 450 -18.04 -13.14 19.31
CA ALA A 450 -18.48 -13.76 20.56
C ALA A 450 -18.22 -12.85 21.78
N TYR A 451 -17.06 -12.19 21.84
CA TYR A 451 -16.75 -11.21 22.88
C TYR A 451 -17.67 -9.99 22.86
N THR A 452 -17.91 -9.39 21.68
CA THR A 452 -18.78 -8.21 21.59
C THR A 452 -20.24 -8.51 21.92
N ARG A 453 -20.76 -9.69 21.54
CA ARG A 453 -22.08 -10.19 21.95
C ARG A 453 -22.24 -10.28 23.48
N LEU A 454 -21.16 -10.62 24.19
CA LEU A 454 -21.16 -10.74 25.65
C LEU A 454 -20.85 -9.43 26.40
N GLY A 455 -20.45 -8.37 25.69
CA GLY A 455 -19.96 -7.14 26.32
C GLY A 455 -18.66 -7.32 27.10
N ILE A 456 -17.89 -8.36 26.79
CA ILE A 456 -16.64 -8.70 27.47
C ILE A 456 -15.47 -8.22 26.60
N PRO A 457 -14.47 -7.50 27.15
CA PRO A 457 -13.28 -7.12 26.39
C PRO A 457 -12.59 -8.33 25.76
N ALA A 458 -12.29 -8.23 24.46
CA ALA A 458 -11.78 -9.32 23.63
C ALA A 458 -10.28 -9.55 23.84
N ARG A 459 -9.92 -10.80 24.20
CA ARG A 459 -8.52 -11.22 24.31
C ARG A 459 -7.89 -11.21 22.91
N THR A 460 -6.88 -10.38 22.71
CA THR A 460 -6.25 -10.19 21.40
C THR A 460 -4.73 -10.17 21.52
N LEU A 461 -4.08 -11.01 20.71
CA LEU A 461 -2.63 -11.02 20.48
C LEU A 461 -2.32 -10.09 19.31
N LEU A 462 -1.69 -8.96 19.62
CA LEU A 462 -1.25 -7.94 18.68
C LEU A 462 0.19 -8.23 18.25
N LEU A 463 0.41 -8.34 16.95
CA LEU A 463 1.73 -8.52 16.33
C LEU A 463 2.08 -7.23 15.58
N THR A 464 3.00 -6.45 16.12
CA THR A 464 3.35 -5.13 15.54
C THR A 464 4.79 -5.11 15.05
N ARG A 465 5.01 -4.92 13.76
CA ARG A 465 6.33 -4.60 13.18
C ARG A 465 6.67 -3.14 13.51
N VAL A 466 7.77 -2.90 14.22
CA VAL A 466 8.19 -1.55 14.66
C VAL A 466 8.43 -0.65 13.44
N GLU A 467 8.93 -1.20 12.35
CA GLU A 467 9.21 -0.52 11.10
C GLU A 467 7.94 -0.05 10.36
N ASP A 468 6.79 -0.68 10.62
CA ASP A 468 5.50 -0.31 10.00
C ASP A 468 4.73 0.76 10.79
N CYS A 469 5.05 0.95 12.07
CA CYS A 469 4.52 2.06 12.86
C CYS A 469 4.92 3.41 12.25
N TRP A 470 3.97 4.34 12.15
CA TRP A 470 4.22 5.67 11.65
C TRP A 470 4.93 6.54 12.69
N GLY A 471 5.86 7.38 12.25
CA GLY A 471 6.62 8.31 13.10
C GLY A 471 8.13 8.31 12.89
N PRO A 472 8.86 9.18 13.61
CA PRO A 472 10.32 9.16 13.66
C PRO A 472 10.83 7.78 14.09
N PRO A 473 11.82 7.18 13.40
CA PRO A 473 12.24 5.79 13.62
C PRO A 473 12.48 5.40 15.08
N GLY A 474 13.21 6.23 15.85
CA GLY A 474 13.50 5.97 17.27
C GLY A 474 12.29 6.05 18.21
N ASP A 475 11.17 6.65 17.77
CA ASP A 475 9.97 6.89 18.57
C ASP A 475 8.89 5.80 18.35
N ARG A 476 8.93 5.07 17.22
CA ARG A 476 7.90 4.11 16.78
C ARG A 476 7.52 3.07 17.82
N GLY A 477 8.52 2.47 18.47
CA GLY A 477 8.31 1.50 19.55
C GLY A 477 7.65 2.12 20.78
N ARG A 478 8.03 3.35 21.15
CA ARG A 478 7.46 4.08 22.29
C ARG A 478 5.99 4.42 22.06
N TRP A 479 5.64 4.92 20.87
CA TRP A 479 4.25 5.31 20.56
C TRP A 479 3.30 4.10 20.55
N HIS A 480 3.75 2.95 20.04
CA HIS A 480 3.01 1.70 20.16
C HIS A 480 2.89 1.24 21.63
N ASP A 481 3.96 1.37 22.42
CA ASP A 481 3.93 1.06 23.85
C ASP A 481 2.91 1.96 24.58
N GLU A 482 2.87 3.27 24.30
CA GLU A 482 1.91 4.25 24.84
C GLU A 482 0.45 3.87 24.50
N LEU A 483 0.15 3.59 23.23
CA LEU A 483 -1.20 3.23 22.77
C LEU A 483 -1.71 1.89 23.34
N THR A 484 -0.82 0.91 23.51
CA THR A 484 -1.21 -0.42 23.99
C THR A 484 -1.16 -0.56 25.51
N ALA A 485 -0.41 0.29 26.22
CA ALA A 485 -0.29 0.25 27.69
C ALA A 485 -1.63 0.15 28.44
N PRO A 486 -2.66 0.98 28.19
CA PRO A 486 -3.95 0.89 28.91
C PRO A 486 -4.82 -0.30 28.47
N LEU A 487 -4.45 -0.99 27.39
CA LEU A 487 -5.19 -2.12 26.81
C LEU A 487 -4.63 -3.49 27.23
N ARG A 488 -3.44 -3.53 27.86
CA ARG A 488 -2.75 -4.78 28.24
C ARG A 488 -3.50 -5.58 29.29
N VAL A 489 -3.39 -6.90 29.18
CA VAL A 489 -3.95 -7.84 30.15
C VAL A 489 -3.44 -7.57 31.56
N GLY A 490 -4.36 -7.52 32.52
CA GLY A 490 -4.05 -7.32 33.94
C GLY A 490 -3.86 -5.86 34.36
N GLN A 491 -3.92 -4.90 33.43
CA GLN A 491 -4.12 -3.50 33.78
C GLN A 491 -5.52 -3.31 34.38
N ARG A 492 -5.61 -2.71 35.57
CA ARG A 492 -6.90 -2.23 36.08
C ARG A 492 -7.26 -0.97 35.30
N ARG A 493 -8.28 -1.03 34.45
CA ARG A 493 -8.94 0.19 33.96
C ARG A 493 -9.39 1.00 35.17
N ARG A 494 -8.90 2.24 35.29
CA ARG A 494 -9.53 3.21 36.19
C ARG A 494 -10.91 3.50 35.59
N ALA A 495 -11.95 3.21 36.37
CA ALA A 495 -13.33 3.53 36.04
C ALA A 495 -13.58 5.04 36.14
#